data_AF-A0A7W1GX88-F1
#
_entry.id   AF-A0A7W1GX88-F1
#
_cell.length_a   1.000
_cell.length_b   1.000
_cell.length_c   1.000
_cell.angle_alpha   90.00
_cell.angle_beta   90.00
_cell.angle_gamma   90.00
#
_symmetry.space_group_name_H-M   'P 1'
#
loop_
_entity.id
_entity.type
_entity.pdbx_description
1 polymer ?
#
loop_
_entity_poly.entity_id
_entity_poly.type
_entity_poly.pdbx_seq_one_letter_code
_entity_poly.pdbx_strand_id
1 'polypeptide(L)'
;MAKWKMGDRVKIVEREVTKDDKRTASYFAHLGGLTGTVTNFYNADEVAVKIDPQAFGPTIEGTHKEAVKRMRAKFLDSLSEEQKRKLTKEERQFNANYVLLLHSDDLVKGPPAPMPVAAAEEEEEDIESFDPTSVVEEALYDDPEITREVQRKTLAEIEAEEQAELERRRH
;
A
#
# COMPACT_ATOMS: atom_id res chain seq x y z
N MET A 1 26.43 28.31 -4.91
CA MET A 1 26.01 27.86 -6.26
C MET A 1 25.33 26.51 -6.07
N ALA A 2 24.08 26.36 -6.48
CA ALA A 2 23.37 25.09 -6.32
C ALA A 2 24.07 24.01 -7.18
N LYS A 3 24.54 22.93 -6.55
CA LYS A 3 25.22 21.80 -7.23
C LYS A 3 24.31 21.05 -8.22
N TRP A 4 23.00 21.21 -8.08
CA TRP A 4 21.97 20.41 -8.75
C TRP A 4 20.95 21.32 -9.43
N LYS A 5 20.34 20.85 -10.53
CA LYS A 5 19.21 21.52 -11.19
C LYS A 5 17.93 20.68 -11.12
N MET A 6 16.78 21.32 -11.29
CA MET A 6 15.49 20.63 -11.36
C MET A 6 15.50 19.67 -12.56
N GLY A 7 14.99 18.46 -12.36
CA GLY A 7 15.00 17.40 -13.37
C GLY A 7 16.31 16.59 -13.42
N ASP A 8 17.32 16.91 -12.61
CA ASP A 8 18.51 16.07 -12.54
C ASP A 8 18.19 14.70 -11.96
N ARG A 9 18.79 13.66 -12.56
CA ARG A 9 18.77 12.30 -12.03
C ARG A 9 19.84 12.15 -10.97
N VAL A 10 19.42 11.71 -9.81
CA VAL A 10 20.28 11.55 -8.64
C VAL A 10 20.11 10.15 -8.05
N LYS A 11 21.18 9.69 -7.42
CA LYS A 11 21.19 8.49 -6.60
C LYS A 11 21.61 8.90 -5.19
N ILE A 12 20.96 8.33 -4.19
CA ILE A 12 21.27 8.58 -2.78
C ILE A 12 22.52 7.77 -2.42
N VAL A 13 23.49 8.43 -1.78
CA VAL A 13 24.72 7.80 -1.30
C VAL A 13 24.41 6.84 -0.15
N GLU A 14 25.04 5.67 -0.17
CA GLU A 14 25.05 4.76 0.97
C GLU A 14 26.08 5.24 1.99
N ARG A 15 25.60 5.67 3.17
CA ARG A 15 26.44 6.09 4.29
C ARG A 15 25.87 5.62 5.62
N GLU A 16 26.70 5.66 6.66
CA GLU A 16 26.21 5.41 8.02
C GLU A 16 25.32 6.55 8.50
N VAL A 17 24.22 6.18 9.16
CA VAL A 17 23.26 7.13 9.73
C VAL A 17 23.90 7.82 10.93
N THR A 18 24.09 9.13 10.87
CA THR A 18 24.63 9.91 11.98
C THR A 18 23.57 10.17 13.05
N LYS A 19 24.00 10.67 14.22
CA LYS A 19 23.06 11.07 15.28
C LYS A 19 22.17 12.25 14.87
N ASP A 20 22.67 13.12 14.00
CA ASP A 20 21.90 14.27 13.52
C ASP A 20 20.80 13.83 12.56
N ASP A 21 21.11 12.91 11.64
CA ASP A 21 20.13 12.33 10.71
C ASP A 21 18.96 11.66 11.44
N LYS A 22 19.22 10.99 12.57
CA LYS A 22 18.17 10.39 13.40
C LYS A 22 17.27 11.43 14.06
N ARG A 23 17.81 12.62 14.36
CA ARG A 23 17.07 13.71 14.99
C ARG A 23 16.22 14.47 13.97
N THR A 24 16.76 14.73 12.79
CA THR A 24 16.12 15.51 11.73
C THR A 24 15.31 14.65 10.75
N ALA A 25 15.43 13.32 10.84
CA ALA A 25 14.86 12.37 9.89
C ALA A 25 15.33 12.61 8.43
N SER A 26 16.53 13.16 8.26
CA SER A 26 17.08 13.54 6.95
C SER A 26 17.64 12.36 6.15
N TYR A 27 18.08 11.29 6.84
CA TYR A 27 18.64 10.12 6.18
C TYR A 27 18.35 8.84 6.97
N PHE A 28 18.00 7.78 6.25
CA PHE A 28 17.85 6.42 6.79
C PHE A 28 18.67 5.45 5.94
N ALA A 29 19.24 4.43 6.58
CA ALA A 29 20.11 3.46 5.91
C ALA A 29 19.43 2.76 4.70
N HIS A 30 18.12 2.50 4.79
CA HIS A 30 17.36 1.85 3.72
C HIS A 30 17.06 2.78 2.52
N LEU A 31 17.36 4.07 2.63
CA LEU A 31 17.27 5.02 1.51
C LEU A 31 18.54 5.04 0.67
N GLY A 32 19.65 4.53 1.22
CA GLY A 32 20.90 4.42 0.49
C GLY A 32 20.70 3.60 -0.79
N GLY A 33 21.23 4.10 -1.90
CA GLY A 33 21.19 3.41 -3.18
C GLY A 33 19.95 3.69 -4.03
N LEU A 34 18.90 4.32 -3.48
CA LEU A 34 17.70 4.65 -4.24
C LEU A 34 17.98 5.71 -5.32
N THR A 35 17.32 5.57 -6.46
CA THR A 35 17.40 6.53 -7.57
C THR A 35 16.13 7.36 -7.67
N GLY A 36 16.30 8.60 -8.11
CA GLY A 36 15.18 9.50 -8.31
C GLY A 36 15.54 10.72 -9.14
N THR A 37 14.59 11.64 -9.19
CA THR A 37 14.68 12.88 -9.94
C THR A 37 14.48 14.07 -9.01
N VAL A 38 15.32 15.09 -9.13
CA VAL A 38 15.18 16.32 -8.36
C VAL A 38 13.95 17.09 -8.82
N THR A 39 13.04 17.35 -7.88
CA THR A 39 11.78 18.06 -8.14
C THR A 39 11.85 19.51 -7.71
N ASN A 40 12.44 19.81 -6.56
CA ASN A 40 12.50 21.16 -6.03
C ASN A 40 13.71 21.37 -5.10
N PHE A 41 14.01 22.64 -4.82
CA PHE A 41 15.03 23.07 -3.88
C PHE A 41 14.40 24.01 -2.86
N TYR A 42 14.68 23.79 -1.58
CA TYR A 42 14.21 24.67 -0.54
C TYR A 42 15.32 25.61 -0.07
N ASN A 43 16.52 25.05 0.14
CA ASN A 43 17.70 25.78 0.59
C ASN A 43 18.91 25.41 -0.27
N ALA A 44 20.08 26.01 0.00
CA ALA A 44 21.33 25.64 -0.68
C ALA A 44 21.66 24.15 -0.48
N ASP A 45 21.22 23.61 0.66
CA ASP A 45 21.58 22.28 1.12
C ASP A 45 20.43 21.27 1.08
N GLU A 46 19.16 21.72 1.00
CA GLU A 46 17.99 20.84 1.05
C GLU A 46 17.35 20.66 -0.34
N VAL A 47 17.29 19.41 -0.79
CA VAL A 47 16.84 19.02 -2.12
C VAL A 47 15.68 18.04 -2.00
N ALA A 48 14.58 18.32 -2.70
CA ALA A 48 13.43 17.44 -2.80
C ALA A 48 13.59 16.49 -3.98
N VAL A 49 13.75 15.20 -3.70
CA VAL A 49 13.95 14.16 -4.70
C VAL A 49 12.71 13.27 -4.77
N LYS A 50 12.11 13.15 -5.95
CA LYS A 50 11.09 12.15 -6.24
C LYS A 50 11.76 10.83 -6.54
N ILE A 51 11.51 9.82 -5.72
CA ILE A 51 12.09 8.48 -5.86
C ILE A 51 11.28 7.65 -6.85
N ASP A 52 11.98 6.87 -7.65
CA ASP A 52 11.35 5.94 -8.57
C ASP A 52 10.82 4.71 -7.81
N PRO A 53 9.54 4.31 -8.01
CA PRO A 53 9.01 3.12 -7.37
C PRO A 53 9.78 1.83 -7.70
N GLN A 54 10.41 1.77 -8.88
CA GLN A 54 11.23 0.63 -9.30
C GLN A 54 12.55 0.50 -8.54
N ALA A 55 12.99 1.56 -7.84
CA ALA A 55 14.20 1.50 -7.02
C ALA A 55 13.93 0.87 -5.64
N PHE A 56 12.67 0.65 -5.26
CA PHE A 56 12.34 0.11 -3.96
C PHE A 56 12.70 -1.36 -3.83
N GLY A 57 13.20 -1.73 -2.64
CA GLY A 57 13.27 -3.13 -2.25
C GLY A 57 11.87 -3.71 -1.98
N PRO A 58 11.73 -5.05 -1.98
CA PRO A 58 10.43 -5.72 -1.91
C PRO A 58 9.60 -5.34 -0.68
N THR A 59 10.25 -5.09 0.47
CA THR A 59 9.56 -4.69 1.70
C THR A 59 8.98 -3.28 1.62
N ILE A 60 9.73 -2.34 1.06
CA ILE A 60 9.32 -0.94 0.91
C ILE A 60 8.19 -0.85 -0.11
N GLU A 61 8.32 -1.60 -1.21
CA GLU A 61 7.31 -1.69 -2.25
C GLU A 61 5.98 -2.22 -1.70
N GLY A 62 5.98 -3.33 -0.97
CA GLY A 62 4.76 -3.91 -0.40
C GLY A 62 4.04 -2.95 0.56
N THR A 63 4.81 -2.28 1.43
CA THR A 63 4.26 -1.30 2.39
C THR A 63 3.61 -0.13 1.67
N HIS A 64 4.26 0.39 0.62
CA HIS A 64 3.74 1.51 -0.15
C HIS A 64 2.55 1.12 -1.03
N LYS A 65 2.56 -0.07 -1.65
CA LYS A 65 1.41 -0.63 -2.37
C LYS A 65 0.18 -0.72 -1.46
N GLU A 66 0.35 -1.24 -0.25
CA GLU A 66 -0.74 -1.33 0.71
C GLU A 66 -1.23 0.05 1.17
N ALA A 67 -0.31 0.99 1.40
CA ALA A 67 -0.66 2.37 1.75
C ALA A 67 -1.48 3.06 0.65
N VAL A 68 -1.07 2.91 -0.62
CA VAL A 68 -1.81 3.45 -1.78
C VAL A 68 -3.19 2.79 -1.88
N LYS A 69 -3.29 1.47 -1.71
CA LYS A 69 -4.58 0.75 -1.70
C LYS A 69 -5.54 1.31 -0.64
N ARG A 70 -5.05 1.51 0.59
CA ARG A 70 -5.83 2.10 1.69
C ARG A 70 -6.23 3.55 1.39
N MET A 71 -5.33 4.33 0.78
CA MET A 71 -5.61 5.71 0.39
C MET A 71 -6.69 5.80 -0.68
N ARG A 72 -6.63 4.94 -1.71
CA ARG A 72 -7.66 4.81 -2.75
C ARG A 72 -9.01 4.41 -2.15
N ALA A 73 -9.03 3.42 -1.26
CA ALA A 73 -10.25 3.00 -0.59
C ALA A 73 -10.90 4.16 0.20
N LYS A 74 -10.12 4.89 1.01
CA LYS A 74 -10.62 6.06 1.75
C LYS A 74 -11.08 7.19 0.84
N PHE A 75 -10.35 7.45 -0.24
CA PHE A 75 -10.71 8.47 -1.23
C PHE A 75 -12.06 8.14 -1.88
N LEU A 76 -12.24 6.91 -2.34
CA LEU A 76 -13.51 6.47 -2.93
C LEU A 76 -14.65 6.49 -1.91
N ASP A 77 -14.42 6.02 -0.69
CA ASP A 77 -15.43 6.04 0.39
C ASP A 77 -15.89 7.47 0.75
N SER A 78 -14.99 8.45 0.64
CA SER A 78 -15.33 9.86 0.90
C SER A 78 -16.20 10.54 -0.17
N LEU A 79 -16.39 9.88 -1.32
CA LEU A 79 -17.13 10.43 -2.46
C LEU A 79 -18.53 9.84 -2.56
N SER A 80 -19.49 10.65 -3.01
CA SER A 80 -20.83 10.14 -3.35
C SER A 80 -20.82 9.29 -4.62
N GLU A 81 -21.81 8.42 -4.79
CA GLU A 81 -21.93 7.57 -5.99
C GLU A 81 -21.99 8.38 -7.30
N GLU A 82 -22.59 9.58 -7.28
CA GLU A 82 -22.61 10.49 -8.43
C GLU A 82 -21.22 11.06 -8.75
N GLN A 83 -20.42 11.34 -7.73
CA GLN A 83 -19.05 11.83 -7.89
C GLN A 83 -18.12 10.73 -8.38
N LYS A 84 -18.26 9.51 -7.84
CA LYS A 84 -17.53 8.33 -8.30
C LYS A 84 -17.71 8.12 -9.80
N ARG A 85 -18.96 8.20 -10.31
CA ARG A 85 -19.27 8.03 -11.74
C ARG A 85 -18.62 9.07 -12.66
N LYS A 86 -18.30 10.26 -12.14
CA LYS A 86 -17.63 11.32 -12.92
C LYS A 86 -16.11 11.16 -12.99
N LEU A 87 -15.51 10.36 -12.11
CA LEU A 87 -14.07 10.11 -12.11
C LEU A 87 -13.69 9.15 -13.23
N THR A 88 -12.65 9.51 -13.96
CA THR A 88 -11.97 8.67 -14.95
C THR A 88 -11.26 7.48 -14.29
N LYS A 89 -10.92 6.43 -15.07
CA LYS A 89 -10.19 5.26 -14.56
C LYS A 89 -8.85 5.67 -13.93
N GLU A 90 -8.14 6.60 -14.57
CA GLU A 90 -6.87 7.14 -14.09
C GLU A 90 -6.99 7.88 -12.75
N GLU A 91 -8.03 8.71 -12.58
CA GLU A 91 -8.26 9.43 -11.33
C GLU A 91 -8.66 8.50 -10.18
N ARG A 92 -9.29 7.36 -10.47
CA ARG A 92 -9.59 6.33 -9.46
C ARG A 92 -8.34 5.52 -9.07
N GLN A 93 -7.43 5.31 -10.01
CA GLN A 93 -6.21 4.51 -9.86
C GLN A 93 -4.95 5.39 -9.65
N PHE A 94 -5.08 6.51 -8.93
CA PHE A 94 -3.95 7.39 -8.69
C PHE A 94 -2.80 6.70 -7.94
N ASN A 95 -1.57 7.12 -8.22
CA ASN A 95 -0.35 6.66 -7.54
C ASN A 95 0.21 7.75 -6.61
N ALA A 96 0.85 7.34 -5.52
CA ALA A 96 1.51 8.27 -4.61
C ALA A 96 2.86 8.73 -5.18
N ASN A 97 3.15 10.03 -5.05
CA ASN A 97 4.47 10.57 -5.33
C ASN A 97 5.35 10.47 -4.08
N TYR A 98 6.38 9.63 -4.12
CA TYR A 98 7.33 9.48 -3.03
C TYR A 98 8.42 10.55 -3.14
N VAL A 99 8.24 11.66 -2.44
CA VAL A 99 9.20 12.76 -2.40
C VAL A 99 9.92 12.75 -1.06
N LEU A 100 11.25 12.72 -1.11
CA LEU A 100 12.13 12.77 0.05
C LEU A 100 12.89 14.09 0.07
N LEU A 101 13.02 14.69 1.25
CA LEU A 101 13.86 15.86 1.47
C LEU A 101 15.22 15.39 1.98
N LEU A 102 16.28 15.65 1.20
CA LEU A 102 17.63 15.14 1.45
C LEU A 102 18.65 16.27 1.40
N HIS A 103 19.81 16.04 2.01
CA HIS A 103 20.93 16.96 1.92
C HIS A 103 21.63 16.87 0.55
N SER A 104 22.08 17.99 0.01
CA SER A 104 22.68 18.08 -1.32
C SER A 104 23.98 17.27 -1.46
N ASP A 105 24.69 17.07 -0.35
CA ASP A 105 25.93 16.29 -0.27
C ASP A 105 25.70 14.77 -0.24
N ASP A 106 24.48 14.32 0.05
CA ASP A 106 24.09 12.90 0.06
C ASP A 106 23.63 12.40 -1.32
N LEU A 107 23.71 13.27 -2.32
CA LEU A 107 23.31 12.98 -3.69
C LEU A 107 24.54 12.81 -4.57
N VAL A 108 24.48 11.82 -5.45
CA VAL A 108 25.42 11.64 -6.56
C VAL A 108 24.63 11.59 -7.87
N LYS A 109 25.30 11.87 -9.00
CA LYS A 109 24.66 11.74 -10.31
C LYS A 109 24.17 10.32 -10.51
N GLY A 110 22.87 10.18 -10.74
CA GLY A 110 22.23 8.90 -10.96
C GLY A 110 22.53 8.35 -12.36
N PRO A 111 22.29 7.05 -12.58
CA PRO A 111 22.29 6.49 -13.93
C PRO A 111 21.27 7.22 -14.81
N PRO A 112 21.49 7.28 -16.14
CA PRO A 112 20.49 7.82 -17.06
C PRO A 112 19.17 7.07 -16.85
N ALA A 113 18.05 7.80 -16.94
CA ALA A 113 16.73 7.20 -16.76
C ALA A 113 16.60 5.95 -17.65
N PRO A 114 16.01 4.85 -17.14
CA PRO A 114 15.63 3.77 -18.05
C PRO A 114 14.79 4.40 -19.16
N MET A 115 15.13 4.10 -20.42
CA MET A 115 14.31 4.53 -21.54
C MET A 115 12.86 4.16 -21.23
N PRO A 116 11.87 5.02 -21.53
CA PRO A 116 10.48 4.67 -21.34
C PRO A 116 10.23 3.41 -22.16
N VAL A 117 10.24 2.27 -21.49
CA VAL A 117 9.76 1.02 -22.07
C VAL A 117 8.29 1.33 -22.33
N ALA A 118 7.94 1.44 -23.60
CA ALA A 118 6.57 1.70 -24.03
C ALA A 118 5.67 0.80 -23.19
N ALA A 119 4.78 1.44 -22.41
CA ALA A 119 3.85 0.85 -21.45
C ALA A 119 3.83 -0.68 -21.55
N ALA A 120 4.71 -1.34 -20.78
CA ALA A 120 4.53 -2.77 -20.55
C ALA A 120 3.16 -2.86 -19.92
N GLU A 121 2.24 -3.50 -20.66
CA GLU A 121 0.86 -3.76 -20.30
C GLU A 121 0.81 -3.98 -18.79
N GLU A 122 0.31 -2.97 -18.07
CA GLU A 122 -0.09 -3.20 -16.69
C GLU A 122 -1.08 -4.35 -16.80
N GLU A 123 -0.75 -5.52 -16.25
CA GLU A 123 -1.71 -6.61 -16.10
C GLU A 123 -2.93 -5.96 -15.46
N GLU A 124 -3.97 -5.76 -16.28
CA GLU A 124 -5.25 -5.31 -15.79
C GLU A 124 -5.64 -6.41 -14.81
N GLU A 125 -5.50 -6.14 -13.51
CA GLU A 125 -6.27 -6.88 -12.52
C GLU A 125 -7.72 -6.65 -12.96
N ASP A 126 -8.26 -7.64 -13.69
CA ASP A 126 -9.66 -7.79 -14.03
C ASP A 126 -10.40 -7.78 -12.69
N ILE A 127 -10.75 -6.57 -12.26
CA ILE A 127 -11.78 -6.40 -11.27
C ILE A 127 -13.02 -6.87 -12.01
N GLU A 128 -13.38 -8.14 -11.81
CA GLU A 128 -14.64 -8.71 -12.24
C GLU A 128 -15.70 -7.63 -12.09
N SER A 129 -16.21 -7.18 -13.24
CA SER A 129 -17.31 -6.24 -13.28
C SER A 129 -18.41 -6.86 -12.44
N PHE A 130 -18.66 -6.31 -11.26
CA PHE A 130 -19.74 -6.76 -10.40
C PHE A 130 -21.02 -6.63 -11.21
N ASP A 131 -21.49 -7.76 -11.72
CA ASP A 131 -22.73 -7.86 -12.47
C ASP A 131 -23.86 -7.94 -11.43
N PRO A 132 -24.68 -6.88 -11.26
CA PRO A 132 -25.77 -6.91 -10.31
C PRO A 132 -26.87 -7.92 -10.67
N THR A 133 -26.83 -8.55 -11.86
CA THR A 133 -27.70 -9.69 -12.23
C THR A 133 -27.15 -11.07 -11.89
N SER A 134 -25.93 -11.17 -11.33
CA SER A 134 -25.36 -12.45 -10.86
C SER A 134 -25.92 -12.94 -9.52
N VAL A 135 -26.81 -12.18 -8.88
CA VAL A 135 -27.61 -12.70 -7.76
C VAL A 135 -28.63 -13.67 -8.36
N VAL A 136 -28.31 -14.96 -8.30
CA VAL A 136 -29.27 -16.03 -8.58
C VAL A 136 -30.39 -15.91 -7.55
N GLU A 137 -31.51 -15.27 -7.94
CA GLU A 137 -32.73 -15.18 -7.13
C GLU A 137 -33.40 -16.54 -6.89
N GLU A 138 -32.91 -17.62 -7.53
CA GLU A 138 -33.38 -18.99 -7.38
C GLU A 138 -32.40 -19.89 -6.62
N ALA A 139 -31.87 -19.43 -5.47
CA ALA A 139 -31.44 -20.35 -4.44
C ALA A 139 -32.62 -20.62 -3.50
N LEU A 140 -33.57 -21.47 -3.94
CA LEU A 140 -34.43 -22.18 -3.01
C LEU A 140 -33.50 -23.03 -2.14
N TYR A 141 -33.24 -22.56 -0.92
CA TYR A 141 -32.58 -23.34 0.12
C TYR A 141 -33.49 -24.50 0.54
N ASP A 142 -33.39 -25.59 -0.21
CA ASP A 142 -33.77 -26.93 0.22
C ASP A 142 -32.66 -27.90 -0.20
N ASP A 143 -31.45 -27.64 0.27
CA ASP A 143 -30.37 -28.63 0.26
C ASP A 143 -30.45 -29.45 1.58
N PRO A 144 -30.91 -30.72 1.53
CA PRO A 144 -31.06 -31.55 2.72
C PRO A 144 -29.72 -31.96 3.36
N GLU A 145 -28.57 -31.67 2.74
CA GLU A 145 -27.26 -32.01 3.29
C GLU A 145 -26.71 -30.93 4.24
N ILE A 146 -27.06 -29.65 4.06
CA ILE A 146 -26.54 -28.54 4.89
C ILE A 146 -27.19 -28.50 6.29
N THR A 147 -28.38 -29.09 6.46
CA THR A 147 -29.13 -29.01 7.73
C THR A 147 -28.63 -29.95 8.83
N ARG A 148 -27.67 -30.85 8.56
CA ARG A 148 -27.22 -31.85 9.55
C ARG A 148 -26.02 -31.43 10.40
N GLU A 149 -25.18 -30.49 9.95
CA GLU A 149 -23.88 -30.27 10.60
C GLU A 149 -23.81 -29.06 11.53
N VAL A 150 -24.86 -28.22 11.61
CA VAL A 150 -24.86 -27.04 12.50
C VAL A 150 -26.17 -26.94 13.29
N GLN A 151 -26.56 -27.99 14.00
CA GLN A 151 -27.50 -27.82 15.11
C GLN A 151 -26.76 -27.17 16.29
N ARG A 152 -27.14 -25.93 16.62
CA ARG A 152 -26.67 -25.27 17.85
C ARG A 152 -27.07 -26.14 19.04
N LYS A 153 -26.11 -26.46 19.92
CA LYS A 153 -26.38 -27.16 21.19
C LYS A 153 -27.52 -26.47 21.92
N THR A 154 -28.46 -27.26 22.42
CA THR A 154 -29.57 -26.72 23.22
C THR A 154 -29.07 -26.30 24.61
N LEU A 155 -29.81 -25.42 25.28
CA LEU A 155 -29.46 -24.94 26.63
C LEU A 155 -29.25 -26.08 27.63
N ALA A 156 -30.08 -27.12 27.54
CA ALA A 156 -29.97 -28.31 28.39
C ALA A 156 -28.69 -29.12 28.14
N GLU A 157 -28.19 -29.16 26.91
CA GLU A 157 -26.94 -29.85 26.58
C GLU A 157 -25.72 -29.09 27.11
N ILE A 158 -25.78 -27.76 27.08
CA ILE A 158 -24.73 -26.89 27.63
C ILE A 158 -24.68 -27.02 29.16
N GLU A 159 -25.83 -27.01 29.84
CA GLU A 159 -25.92 -27.16 31.30
C GLU A 159 -25.45 -28.54 31.78
N ALA A 160 -25.77 -29.60 31.03
CA ALA A 160 -25.30 -30.96 31.33
C ALA A 160 -23.78 -31.10 31.18
N GLU A 161 -23.19 -30.46 30.17
CA GLU A 161 -21.75 -30.44 29.94
C GLU A 161 -21.02 -29.68 31.07
N GLU A 162 -21.59 -28.56 31.53
CA GLU A 162 -21.06 -27.77 32.65
C GLU A 162 -21.15 -28.52 33.99
N GLN A 163 -22.25 -29.23 34.26
CA GLN A 163 -22.39 -30.06 35.45
C GLN A 163 -21.39 -31.23 35.48
N ALA A 164 -21.18 -31.89 34.34
CA ALA A 164 -20.20 -32.97 34.24
C ALA A 164 -18.75 -32.48 34.46
N GLU A 165 -18.44 -31.26 34.07
CA GLU A 165 -17.14 -30.65 34.31
C GLU A 165 -16.95 -30.21 35.78
N LEU A 166 -18.02 -29.73 36.42
CA LEU A 166 -18.02 -29.43 37.85
C LEU A 166 -17.83 -30.68 38.72
N GLU A 167 -18.43 -31.81 38.32
CA GLU A 167 -18.25 -33.10 39.02
C GLU A 167 -16.83 -33.64 38.85
N ARG A 168 -16.22 -33.50 37.66
CA ARG A 168 -14.79 -33.83 37.46
C ARG A 168 -13.85 -33.00 38.32
N ARG A 169 -14.21 -31.74 38.62
CA ARG A 169 -13.42 -30.85 39.48
C ARG A 169 -13.62 -31.11 40.98
N ARG A 170 -14.64 -31.88 41.35
CA ARG A 170 -14.94 -32.24 42.75
C ARG A 170 -14.29 -33.55 43.21
N HIS A 171 -13.76 -34.35 42.29
CA HIS A 171 -12.95 -35.54 42.56
C HIS A 171 -11.46 -35.23 42.42
#